data_AF-A0A1Z5TCR6-F1
#
_entry.id   AF-A0A1Z5TCR6-F1
#
_cell.length_a   1.000
_cell.length_b   1.000
_cell.length_c   1.000
_cell.angle_alpha   90.00
_cell.angle_beta   90.00
_cell.angle_gamma   90.00
#
_symmetry.space_group_name_H-M   'P 1'
#
loop_
_entity.id
_entity.type
_entity.pdbx_description
1 polymer ?
#
loop_
_entity_poly.entity_id
_entity_poly.type
_entity_poly.pdbx_seq_one_letter_code
_entity_poly.pdbx_strand_id
1 'polypeptide(L)'
;MAYSNFVYPSVGNWESTDSIYDNAYNVRTPHSCNDGQVTGHVIPVAPKAGDSFFVTEYIVELQTMKLFIDSVNSRELPDGSYYDLPPIYCDFMMAALNRKTSQEFLPKDVPQRSELTASRSPIDRILEAHGSTYNWKVFVILERQINGFKESMWQYHQPRDQDYATEENEDPTQSSKARKNIRTTINVFSYLNVPDVHDKMVTVLNDIREELVRADRTWIADPDPNHTTTGIVEHWDIWLERHFSKMIDIGYNFVNRNVGELRDFWLGQPDSEEKKRVLLDCAALAGQTNLVNIDRSGIIGQR
;
A
#
# COMPACT_ATOMS: atom_id res chain seq x y z
N MET A 1 -14.04 -12.31 8.11
CA MET A 1 -14.54 -12.20 6.73
C MET A 1 -13.42 -12.64 5.79
N ALA A 2 -13.65 -13.53 4.83
CA ALA A 2 -12.62 -13.89 3.85
C ALA A 2 -12.63 -12.86 2.72
N TYR A 3 -11.63 -11.98 2.70
CA TYR A 3 -11.41 -11.03 1.61
C TYR A 3 -10.55 -11.73 0.56
N SER A 4 -11.09 -11.95 -0.63
CA SER A 4 -10.37 -12.57 -1.74
C SER A 4 -10.45 -11.67 -2.97
N ASN A 5 -9.35 -11.57 -3.69
CA ASN A 5 -9.26 -10.82 -4.93
C ASN A 5 -10.08 -11.45 -6.06
N PHE A 6 -10.38 -10.64 -7.07
CA PHE A 6 -10.76 -11.17 -8.36
C PHE A 6 -9.55 -11.75 -9.10
N VAL A 7 -9.84 -12.53 -10.15
CA VAL A 7 -8.79 -13.00 -11.06
C VAL A 7 -8.11 -11.80 -11.68
N TYR A 8 -6.77 -11.84 -11.71
CA TYR A 8 -5.92 -10.80 -12.27
C TYR A 8 -4.72 -11.44 -12.97
N PRO A 9 -4.08 -10.74 -13.92
CA PRO A 9 -2.88 -11.24 -14.57
C PRO A 9 -1.70 -11.21 -13.59
N SER A 10 -1.06 -12.35 -13.36
CA SER A 10 0.26 -12.37 -12.73
C SER A 10 1.32 -11.80 -13.67
N VAL A 11 2.51 -11.43 -13.18
CA VAL A 11 3.57 -10.82 -14.00
C VAL A 11 3.94 -11.63 -15.24
N GLY A 12 3.81 -12.96 -15.20
CA GLY A 12 4.09 -13.84 -16.33
C GLY A 12 2.91 -14.10 -17.27
N ASN A 13 1.73 -13.55 -16.97
CA ASN A 13 0.52 -13.68 -17.79
C ASN A 13 0.31 -12.51 -18.75
N TRP A 14 1.06 -11.41 -18.60
CA TRP A 14 1.04 -10.29 -19.53
C TRP A 14 1.76 -10.66 -20.82
N GLU A 15 1.27 -10.14 -21.94
CA GLU A 15 1.94 -10.26 -23.23
C GLU A 15 3.17 -9.36 -23.23
N SER A 16 4.27 -9.78 -23.87
CA SER A 16 5.50 -8.99 -23.93
C SER A 16 5.35 -7.63 -24.63
N THR A 17 4.24 -7.42 -25.33
CA THR A 17 3.87 -6.17 -25.99
C THR A 17 2.92 -5.31 -25.16
N ASP A 18 2.50 -5.76 -23.97
CA ASP A 18 1.63 -4.98 -23.11
C ASP A 18 2.34 -3.74 -22.59
N SER A 19 1.68 -2.59 -22.71
CA SER A 19 2.20 -1.29 -22.29
C SER A 19 2.48 -1.19 -20.77
N ILE A 20 2.07 -2.20 -19.99
CA ILE A 20 2.41 -2.28 -18.58
C ILE A 20 3.92 -2.49 -18.36
N TYR A 21 4.63 -3.07 -19.34
CA TYR A 21 6.09 -3.21 -19.31
C TYR A 21 6.84 -1.94 -19.70
N ASP A 22 6.15 -0.95 -20.28
CA ASP A 22 6.73 0.38 -20.54
C ASP A 22 6.91 1.19 -19.26
N ASN A 23 6.17 0.82 -18.19
CA ASN A 23 6.12 1.52 -16.92
C ASN A 23 6.35 0.56 -15.74
N ALA A 24 7.47 -0.15 -15.75
CA ALA A 24 7.92 -0.91 -14.60
C ALA A 24 8.73 -0.02 -13.63
N TYR A 25 8.57 -0.23 -12.33
CA TYR A 25 9.15 0.62 -11.29
C TYR A 25 10.23 -0.12 -10.52
N ASN A 26 11.40 0.51 -10.39
CA ASN A 26 12.55 0.00 -9.63
C ASN A 26 13.38 1.18 -9.10
N VAL A 27 14.31 0.87 -8.20
CA VAL A 27 15.36 1.79 -7.73
C VAL A 27 16.05 2.43 -8.94
N ARG A 28 16.10 3.76 -8.95
CA ARG A 28 16.68 4.56 -10.03
C ARG A 28 18.13 4.16 -10.33
N THR A 29 18.89 3.84 -9.29
CA THR A 29 20.27 3.34 -9.39
C THR A 29 20.40 1.96 -8.74
N PRO A 30 20.15 0.84 -9.45
CA PRO A 30 20.04 -0.50 -8.86
C PRO A 30 21.30 -0.97 -8.10
N HIS A 31 22.48 -0.53 -8.54
CA HIS A 31 23.77 -0.86 -7.92
C HIS A 31 24.10 0.03 -6.72
N SER A 32 23.37 1.13 -6.51
CA SER A 32 23.57 2.00 -5.35
C SER A 32 22.86 1.42 -4.12
N CYS A 33 23.54 1.45 -2.97
CA CYS A 33 22.95 1.11 -1.68
C CYS A 33 22.35 2.34 -0.97
N ASN A 34 22.41 3.54 -1.56
CA ASN A 34 22.03 4.79 -0.91
C ASN A 34 21.00 5.63 -1.71
N ASP A 35 20.51 5.15 -2.85
CA ASP A 35 19.55 5.91 -3.68
C ASP A 35 18.11 5.53 -3.32
N GLY A 36 17.43 6.40 -2.56
CA GLY A 36 16.05 6.25 -2.12
C GLY A 36 15.01 6.49 -3.22
N GLN A 37 15.42 6.91 -4.40
CA GLN A 37 14.51 7.25 -5.51
C GLN A 37 14.08 6.01 -6.31
N VAL A 38 12.80 5.98 -6.69
CA VAL A 38 12.22 5.02 -7.64
C VAL A 38 11.83 5.74 -8.93
N THR A 39 12.08 5.10 -10.07
CA THR A 39 11.71 5.63 -11.39
C THR A 39 11.11 4.55 -12.27
N GLY A 40 10.27 4.97 -13.21
CA GLY A 40 9.79 4.11 -14.29
C GLY A 40 10.92 3.74 -15.26
N HIS A 41 10.87 2.53 -15.79
CA HIS A 41 11.74 2.06 -16.87
C HIS A 41 11.02 1.02 -17.72
N VAL A 42 11.49 0.89 -18.97
CA VAL A 42 10.99 -0.11 -19.91
C VAL A 42 11.68 -1.44 -19.62
N ILE A 43 10.89 -2.51 -19.47
CA ILE A 43 11.41 -3.87 -19.46
C ILE A 43 11.41 -4.40 -20.90
N PRO A 44 12.58 -4.62 -21.52
CA PRO A 44 12.66 -5.04 -22.93
C PRO A 44 12.16 -6.47 -23.17
N VAL A 45 12.07 -7.30 -22.13
CA VAL A 45 11.59 -8.69 -22.19
C VAL A 45 10.77 -9.01 -20.94
N ALA A 46 9.51 -9.41 -21.12
CA ALA A 46 8.62 -9.84 -20.05
C ALA A 46 9.28 -10.87 -19.10
N PRO A 47 9.27 -10.64 -17.78
CA PRO A 47 9.74 -11.61 -16.80
C PRO A 47 8.85 -12.87 -16.83
N LYS A 48 9.45 -14.06 -16.87
CA LYS A 48 8.71 -15.31 -16.78
C LYS A 48 8.32 -15.62 -15.32
N ALA A 49 7.19 -16.31 -15.14
CA ALA A 49 6.79 -16.83 -13.84
C ALA A 49 7.86 -17.79 -13.30
N GLY A 50 8.47 -17.44 -12.16
CA GLY A 50 9.59 -18.19 -11.55
C GLY A 50 10.94 -17.49 -11.58
N ASP A 51 11.15 -16.55 -12.52
CA ASP A 51 12.40 -15.78 -12.69
C ASP A 51 12.31 -14.36 -12.10
N SER A 52 11.19 -13.99 -11.47
CA SER A 52 10.73 -12.61 -11.52
C SER A 52 11.29 -11.69 -10.42
N PHE A 53 12.27 -10.88 -10.78
CA PHE A 53 12.65 -9.66 -10.04
C PHE A 53 11.49 -8.65 -9.92
N PHE A 54 10.45 -8.80 -10.75
CA PHE A 54 9.28 -7.95 -10.79
C PHE A 54 8.00 -8.73 -10.49
N VAL A 55 6.97 -8.02 -10.03
CA VAL A 55 5.63 -8.54 -9.74
C VAL A 55 4.56 -7.60 -10.31
N THR A 56 3.38 -8.15 -10.57
CA THR A 56 2.19 -7.32 -10.84
C THR A 56 1.65 -6.83 -9.52
N GLU A 57 1.41 -5.52 -9.47
CA GLU A 57 1.33 -4.80 -8.23
C GLU A 57 -0.05 -4.24 -7.93
N TYR A 58 -0.58 -4.57 -6.74
CA TYR A 58 -1.74 -3.89 -6.16
C TYR A 58 -1.27 -2.66 -5.41
N ILE A 59 -1.30 -1.49 -6.08
CA ILE A 59 -0.80 -0.23 -5.49
C ILE A 59 -1.41 0.02 -4.11
N VAL A 60 -2.75 -0.06 -4.02
CA VAL A 60 -3.50 -0.17 -2.77
C VAL A 60 -3.65 -1.65 -2.45
N GLU A 61 -3.14 -2.06 -1.30
CA GLU A 61 -3.07 -3.48 -0.95
C GLU A 61 -4.43 -4.11 -0.67
N LEU A 62 -4.58 -5.40 -0.97
CA LEU A 62 -5.84 -6.12 -0.77
C LEU A 62 -6.27 -6.17 0.70
N GLN A 63 -5.35 -6.19 1.66
CA GLN A 63 -5.70 -6.15 3.09
C GLN A 63 -6.39 -4.86 3.54
N THR A 64 -6.39 -3.80 2.73
CA THR A 64 -6.90 -2.46 3.10
C THR A 64 -8.30 -2.54 3.71
N MET A 65 -9.23 -3.20 3.04
CA MET A 65 -10.61 -3.30 3.54
C MET A 65 -10.74 -4.17 4.78
N LYS A 66 -9.92 -5.21 4.90
CA LYS A 66 -9.90 -6.02 6.13
C LYS A 66 -9.43 -5.18 7.31
N LEU A 67 -8.33 -4.44 7.15
CA LEU A 67 -7.79 -3.56 8.19
C LEU A 67 -8.79 -2.47 8.58
N PHE A 68 -9.45 -1.86 7.60
CA PHE A 68 -10.50 -0.88 7.84
C PHE A 68 -11.69 -1.46 8.62
N ILE A 69 -12.23 -2.59 8.18
CA ILE A 69 -13.36 -3.26 8.85
C ILE A 69 -12.97 -3.69 10.27
N ASP A 70 -11.76 -4.21 10.47
CA ASP A 70 -11.27 -4.58 11.79
C ASP A 70 -11.18 -3.35 12.71
N SER A 71 -10.67 -2.21 12.22
CA SER A 71 -10.65 -0.94 12.95
C SER A 71 -12.05 -0.44 13.29
N VAL A 72 -13.01 -0.51 12.37
CA VAL A 72 -14.41 -0.15 12.64
C VAL A 72 -14.99 -1.02 13.75
N ASN A 73 -14.76 -2.33 13.71
CA ASN A 73 -15.30 -3.28 14.69
C ASN A 73 -14.65 -3.12 16.08
N SER A 74 -13.34 -2.93 16.16
CA SER A 74 -12.63 -2.70 17.42
C SER A 74 -12.78 -1.28 17.95
N ARG A 75 -13.24 -0.36 17.08
CA ARG A 75 -13.21 1.09 17.24
C ARG A 75 -11.81 1.71 17.38
N GLU A 76 -10.76 0.94 17.13
CA GLU A 76 -9.37 1.37 17.25
C GLU A 76 -8.81 1.76 15.88
N LEU A 77 -8.22 2.95 15.81
CA LEU A 77 -7.55 3.50 14.65
C LEU A 77 -6.11 2.96 14.55
N PRO A 78 -5.49 2.97 13.35
CA PRO A 78 -4.14 2.46 13.13
C PRO A 78 -3.02 3.01 14.04
N ASP A 79 -3.21 4.21 14.58
CA ASP A 79 -2.28 4.85 15.51
C ASP A 79 -2.52 4.47 16.99
N GLY A 80 -3.50 3.60 17.27
CA GLY A 80 -3.92 3.20 18.61
C GLY A 80 -4.91 4.16 19.28
N SER A 81 -5.31 5.24 18.60
CA SER A 81 -6.41 6.09 19.05
C SER A 81 -7.77 5.42 18.77
N TYR A 82 -8.87 6.04 19.19
CA TYR A 82 -10.22 5.52 18.96
C TYR A 82 -11.04 6.49 18.12
N TYR A 83 -11.99 5.97 17.33
CA TYR A 83 -12.93 6.84 16.63
C TYR A 83 -13.71 7.72 17.60
N ASP A 84 -13.83 9.01 17.28
CA ASP A 84 -14.78 9.94 17.91
C ASP A 84 -16.06 10.05 17.07
N LEU A 85 -16.58 8.89 16.66
CA LEU A 85 -17.81 8.76 15.88
C LEU A 85 -18.74 7.73 16.54
N PRO A 86 -20.07 7.82 16.32
CA PRO A 86 -20.98 6.76 16.69
C PRO A 86 -20.58 5.41 16.05
N PRO A 87 -20.77 4.27 16.73
CA PRO A 87 -20.54 2.97 16.11
C PRO A 87 -21.41 2.76 14.87
N ILE A 88 -20.86 2.11 13.85
CA ILE A 88 -21.59 1.70 12.65
C ILE A 88 -22.52 0.52 12.99
N TYR A 89 -23.72 0.52 12.41
CA TYR A 89 -24.71 -0.54 12.59
C TYR A 89 -24.15 -1.90 12.15
N CYS A 90 -24.22 -2.92 13.02
CA CYS A 90 -23.81 -4.28 12.69
C CYS A 90 -24.57 -4.84 11.48
N ASP A 91 -25.87 -4.54 11.39
CA ASP A 91 -26.72 -5.00 10.28
C ASP A 91 -26.31 -4.35 8.96
N PHE A 92 -25.89 -3.08 8.98
CA PHE A 92 -25.29 -2.44 7.80
C PHE A 92 -23.98 -3.14 7.40
N MET A 93 -23.07 -3.37 8.34
CA MET A 93 -21.78 -4.03 8.04
C MET A 93 -22.00 -5.42 7.44
N MET A 94 -22.98 -6.17 7.95
CA MET A 94 -23.35 -7.47 7.43
C MET A 94 -24.10 -7.39 6.10
N ALA A 95 -25.00 -6.42 5.90
CA ALA A 95 -25.76 -6.32 4.66
C ALA A 95 -24.91 -5.78 3.50
N ALA A 96 -24.07 -4.77 3.73
CA ALA A 96 -23.35 -4.05 2.69
C ALA A 96 -21.94 -4.62 2.42
N LEU A 97 -21.20 -4.99 3.46
CA LEU A 97 -19.77 -5.28 3.35
C LEU A 97 -19.42 -6.77 3.48
N ASN A 98 -20.36 -7.62 3.91
CA ASN A 98 -20.18 -9.05 3.85
C ASN A 98 -20.55 -9.59 2.47
N ARG A 99 -19.58 -10.20 1.79
CA ARG A 99 -19.72 -10.69 0.41
C ARG A 99 -20.85 -11.71 0.24
N LYS A 100 -21.14 -12.52 1.26
CA LYS A 100 -22.18 -13.57 1.19
C LYS A 100 -23.61 -13.01 1.19
N THR A 101 -23.81 -11.83 1.75
CA THR A 101 -25.13 -11.23 2.02
C THR A 101 -25.39 -9.99 1.17
N SER A 102 -24.34 -9.36 0.65
CA SER A 102 -24.43 -8.09 -0.08
C SER A 102 -24.83 -8.19 -1.56
N GLN A 103 -25.05 -9.39 -2.10
CA GLN A 103 -25.22 -9.62 -3.55
C GLN A 103 -26.31 -8.76 -4.21
N GLU A 104 -27.35 -8.38 -3.46
CA GLU A 104 -28.45 -7.54 -3.95
C GLU A 104 -28.62 -6.23 -3.17
N PHE A 105 -27.60 -5.81 -2.42
CA PHE A 105 -27.70 -4.65 -1.54
C PHE A 105 -28.00 -3.37 -2.32
N LEU A 106 -27.24 -3.07 -3.37
CA LEU A 106 -27.42 -1.86 -4.17
C LEU A 106 -28.68 -1.93 -5.06
N PRO A 107 -29.27 -0.79 -5.47
CA PRO A 107 -30.40 -0.76 -6.40
C PRO A 107 -30.13 -1.43 -7.76
N LYS A 108 -31.18 -1.82 -8.49
CA LYS A 108 -31.05 -2.48 -9.80
C LYS A 108 -30.51 -1.56 -10.90
N ASP A 109 -30.71 -0.26 -10.75
CA ASP A 109 -30.26 0.80 -11.65
C ASP A 109 -28.90 1.39 -11.25
N VAL A 110 -28.17 0.74 -10.32
CA VAL A 110 -26.82 1.17 -9.96
C VAL A 110 -25.92 1.20 -11.21
N PRO A 111 -25.21 2.32 -11.48
CA PRO A 111 -24.30 2.40 -12.62
C PRO A 111 -23.24 1.30 -12.60
N GLN A 112 -23.03 0.68 -13.75
CA GLN A 112 -21.96 -0.29 -13.96
C GLN A 112 -20.61 0.43 -14.00
N ARG A 113 -19.58 -0.19 -13.42
CA ARG A 113 -18.22 0.36 -13.39
C ARG A 113 -17.29 -0.29 -14.42
N SER A 114 -17.55 -1.55 -14.75
CA SER A 114 -16.85 -2.37 -15.75
C SER A 114 -17.80 -3.47 -16.28
N GLU A 115 -17.44 -4.15 -17.37
CA GLU A 115 -18.25 -5.22 -17.97
C GLU A 115 -18.56 -6.37 -16.99
N LEU A 116 -17.75 -6.57 -15.95
CA LEU A 116 -18.00 -7.53 -14.87
C LEU A 116 -18.87 -6.98 -13.72
N THR A 117 -19.02 -5.66 -13.57
CA THR A 117 -19.67 -5.07 -12.38
C THR A 117 -21.10 -4.59 -12.65
N ALA A 118 -21.90 -5.45 -13.26
CA ALA A 118 -23.34 -5.50 -12.98
C ALA A 118 -23.64 -5.95 -11.53
N SER A 119 -22.60 -6.27 -10.74
CA SER A 119 -22.73 -6.61 -9.33
C SER A 119 -23.41 -5.47 -8.56
N ARG A 120 -24.40 -5.87 -7.76
CA ARG A 120 -25.11 -5.02 -6.79
C ARG A 120 -24.53 -5.18 -5.39
N SER A 121 -23.38 -5.85 -5.24
CA SER A 121 -22.63 -5.96 -3.99
C SER A 121 -21.60 -4.85 -3.87
N PRO A 122 -21.68 -3.98 -2.84
CA PRO A 122 -20.65 -2.97 -2.58
C PRO A 122 -19.27 -3.58 -2.42
N ILE A 123 -19.12 -4.68 -1.67
CA ILE A 123 -17.80 -5.29 -1.45
C ILE A 123 -17.21 -5.90 -2.72
N ASP A 124 -18.01 -6.47 -3.62
CA ASP A 124 -17.51 -6.91 -4.94
C ASP A 124 -17.06 -5.71 -5.78
N ARG A 125 -17.76 -4.58 -5.72
CA ARG A 125 -17.37 -3.35 -6.45
C ARG A 125 -16.11 -2.71 -5.86
N ILE A 126 -15.92 -2.80 -4.54
CA ILE A 126 -14.68 -2.41 -3.83
C ILE A 126 -13.52 -3.33 -4.23
N LEU A 127 -13.75 -4.64 -4.34
CA LEU A 127 -12.73 -5.59 -4.82
C LEU A 127 -12.32 -5.29 -6.27
N GLU A 128 -13.28 -4.97 -7.15
CA GLU A 128 -12.98 -4.52 -8.51
C GLU A 128 -12.15 -3.22 -8.52
N ALA A 129 -12.30 -2.35 -7.51
CA ALA A 129 -11.49 -1.14 -7.39
C ALA A 129 -10.00 -1.44 -7.26
N HIS A 130 -9.64 -2.51 -6.56
CA HIS A 130 -8.25 -2.93 -6.38
C HIS A 130 -7.65 -3.48 -7.69
N GLY A 131 -8.50 -3.86 -8.64
CA GLY A 131 -8.11 -4.34 -9.96
C GLY A 131 -8.56 -5.77 -10.23
N SER A 132 -8.66 -6.09 -11.52
CA SER A 132 -9.01 -7.41 -12.05
C SER A 132 -8.48 -7.56 -13.47
N THR A 133 -8.71 -8.72 -14.11
CA THR A 133 -8.43 -8.87 -15.55
C THR A 133 -9.14 -7.82 -16.42
N TYR A 134 -10.25 -7.25 -15.96
CA TYR A 134 -11.04 -6.26 -16.72
C TYR A 134 -10.77 -4.83 -16.26
N ASN A 135 -10.48 -4.63 -14.97
CA ASN A 135 -9.93 -3.39 -14.45
C ASN A 135 -8.42 -3.51 -14.21
N TRP A 136 -7.67 -3.79 -15.27
CA TRP A 136 -6.25 -4.10 -15.16
C TRP A 136 -5.36 -2.85 -15.15
N LYS A 137 -5.89 -1.71 -15.59
CA LYS A 137 -5.16 -0.44 -15.77
C LYS A 137 -4.70 0.21 -14.46
N VAL A 138 -5.22 -0.26 -13.33
CA VAL A 138 -4.78 0.16 -11.99
C VAL A 138 -3.54 -0.59 -11.52
N PHE A 139 -3.16 -1.69 -12.19
CA PHE A 139 -1.92 -2.40 -11.90
C PHE A 139 -0.71 -1.70 -12.50
N VAL A 140 0.43 -1.94 -11.85
CA VAL A 140 1.76 -1.62 -12.38
C VAL A 140 2.70 -2.82 -12.22
N ILE A 141 3.89 -2.74 -12.81
CA ILE A 141 4.96 -3.69 -12.54
C ILE A 141 5.93 -3.07 -11.53
N LEU A 142 6.19 -3.76 -10.42
CA LEU A 142 7.07 -3.27 -9.35
C LEU A 142 8.16 -4.30 -9.02
N GLU A 143 9.36 -3.82 -8.68
CA GLU A 143 10.42 -4.68 -8.15
C GLU A 143 9.96 -5.38 -6.86
N ARG A 144 10.20 -6.70 -6.80
CA ARG A 144 9.63 -7.59 -5.80
C ARG A 144 9.97 -7.20 -4.36
N GLN A 145 11.21 -6.77 -4.09
CA GLN A 145 11.63 -6.39 -2.75
C GLN A 145 10.94 -5.11 -2.27
N ILE A 146 10.80 -4.09 -3.15
CA ILE A 146 10.02 -2.89 -2.84
C ILE A 146 8.57 -3.28 -2.55
N ASN A 147 7.96 -4.15 -3.36
CA ASN A 147 6.60 -4.62 -3.08
C ASN A 147 6.49 -5.31 -1.71
N GLY A 148 7.37 -6.26 -1.40
CA GLY A 148 7.30 -6.97 -0.12
C GLY A 148 7.48 -6.04 1.10
N PHE A 149 8.34 -5.03 1.00
CA PHE A 149 8.51 -4.04 2.06
C PHE A 149 7.27 -3.15 2.22
N LYS A 150 6.62 -2.79 1.10
CA LYS A 150 5.34 -2.08 1.09
C LYS A 150 4.25 -2.91 1.77
N GLU A 151 4.06 -4.15 1.35
CA GLU A 151 3.06 -5.07 1.90
C GLU A 151 3.22 -5.24 3.42
N SER A 152 4.46 -5.36 3.90
CA SER A 152 4.79 -5.45 5.32
C SER A 152 4.36 -4.20 6.08
N MET A 153 4.79 -3.02 5.63
CA MET A 153 4.44 -1.75 6.28
C MET A 153 2.96 -1.43 6.21
N TRP A 154 2.29 -1.81 5.12
CA TRP A 154 0.84 -1.61 4.95
C TRP A 154 0.03 -2.38 5.99
N GLN A 155 0.57 -3.50 6.48
CA GLN A 155 -0.01 -4.29 7.58
C GLN A 155 0.55 -3.88 8.95
N TYR A 156 1.23 -2.74 9.03
CA TYR A 156 1.86 -2.20 10.23
C TYR A 156 3.02 -3.05 10.79
N HIS A 157 3.58 -3.94 9.98
CA HIS A 157 4.79 -4.69 10.32
C HIS A 157 6.05 -3.90 9.94
N GLN A 158 7.18 -4.26 10.55
CA GLN A 158 8.46 -3.69 10.19
C GLN A 158 8.85 -4.10 8.75
N PRO A 159 9.53 -3.24 7.98
CA PRO A 159 9.98 -3.58 6.62
C PRO A 159 10.90 -4.81 6.59
N ARG A 160 11.72 -4.94 7.64
CA ARG A 160 12.55 -6.09 7.96
C ARG A 160 12.41 -6.35 9.45
N ASP A 161 12.35 -7.62 9.84
CA ASP A 161 12.43 -8.00 11.24
C ASP A 161 13.67 -7.35 11.90
N GLN A 162 13.44 -6.74 13.06
CA GLN A 162 14.41 -5.82 13.65
C GLN A 162 15.62 -6.53 14.24
N ASP A 163 15.47 -7.75 14.75
CA ASP A 163 16.59 -8.51 15.30
C ASP A 163 17.55 -8.87 14.17
N TYR A 164 17.02 -9.36 13.04
CA TYR A 164 17.84 -9.58 11.85
C TYR A 164 18.42 -8.30 11.26
N ALA A 165 17.70 -7.18 11.31
CA ALA A 165 18.22 -5.91 10.81
C ALA A 165 19.41 -5.43 11.65
N THR A 166 19.32 -5.55 12.98
CA THR A 166 20.42 -5.23 13.90
C THR A 166 21.62 -6.15 13.69
N GLU A 167 21.41 -7.48 13.52
CA GLU A 167 22.49 -8.41 13.16
C GLU A 167 23.18 -8.01 11.84
N GLU A 168 22.41 -7.60 10.84
CA GLU A 168 22.95 -7.14 9.55
C GLU A 168 23.69 -5.79 9.66
N ASN A 169 23.29 -4.92 10.59
CA ASN A 169 23.95 -3.64 10.86
C ASN A 169 25.31 -3.83 11.56
N GLU A 170 25.44 -4.88 12.37
CA GLU A 170 26.63 -5.18 13.20
C GLU A 170 27.58 -6.21 12.55
N ASP A 171 27.32 -6.63 11.31
CA ASP A 171 28.19 -7.53 10.54
C ASP A 171 28.85 -6.79 9.36
N PRO A 172 30.19 -6.61 9.36
CA PRO A 172 30.90 -5.95 8.26
C PRO A 172 30.66 -6.60 6.89
N THR A 173 30.42 -7.92 6.86
CA THR A 173 30.17 -8.68 5.64
C THR A 173 28.77 -8.47 5.07
N GLN A 174 27.84 -7.98 5.90
CA GLN A 174 26.44 -7.72 5.53
C GLN A 174 26.12 -6.24 5.31
N SER A 175 27.11 -5.35 5.42
CA SER A 175 26.88 -3.89 5.32
C SER A 175 26.15 -3.44 4.05
N SER A 176 26.31 -4.12 2.92
CA SER A 176 25.55 -3.82 1.70
C SER A 176 24.07 -4.19 1.86
N LYS A 177 23.77 -5.31 2.50
CA LYS A 177 22.40 -5.76 2.79
C LYS A 177 21.70 -4.82 3.76
N ALA A 178 22.38 -4.44 4.85
CA ALA A 178 21.89 -3.44 5.80
C ALA A 178 21.48 -2.12 5.12
N ARG A 179 22.41 -1.54 4.34
CA ARG A 179 22.12 -0.31 3.57
C ARG A 179 20.98 -0.49 2.57
N LYS A 180 20.90 -1.62 1.88
CA LYS A 180 19.81 -1.93 0.95
C LYS A 180 18.46 -2.02 1.65
N ASN A 181 18.36 -2.62 2.84
CA ASN A 181 17.10 -2.65 3.59
C ASN A 181 16.61 -1.24 3.93
N ILE A 182 17.51 -0.39 4.45
CA ILE A 182 17.20 1.01 4.78
C ILE A 182 16.73 1.75 3.51
N ARG A 183 17.50 1.63 2.42
CA ARG A 183 17.17 2.23 1.12
C ARG A 183 15.82 1.73 0.59
N THR A 184 15.55 0.43 0.63
CA THR A 184 14.31 -0.16 0.14
C THR A 184 13.10 0.34 0.93
N THR A 185 13.23 0.56 2.25
CA THR A 185 12.19 1.23 3.04
C THR A 185 11.89 2.63 2.51
N ILE A 186 12.91 3.43 2.18
CA ILE A 186 12.73 4.75 1.55
C ILE A 186 12.11 4.61 0.15
N ASN A 187 12.55 3.61 -0.64
CA ASN A 187 12.06 3.36 -1.98
C ASN A 187 10.55 3.10 -2.02
N VAL A 188 9.95 2.47 -1.00
CA VAL A 188 8.48 2.29 -0.93
C VAL A 188 7.75 3.63 -0.99
N PHE A 189 8.15 4.60 -0.19
CA PHE A 189 7.50 5.91 -0.16
C PHE A 189 7.79 6.72 -1.43
N SER A 190 9.03 6.66 -1.92
CA SER A 190 9.37 7.27 -3.21
C SER A 190 8.53 6.68 -4.35
N TYR A 191 8.28 5.37 -4.34
CA TYR A 191 7.45 4.67 -5.32
C TYR A 191 5.99 5.14 -5.29
N LEU A 192 5.38 5.21 -4.10
CA LEU A 192 3.98 5.64 -3.95
C LEU A 192 3.74 7.06 -4.46
N ASN A 193 4.79 7.89 -4.47
CA ASN A 193 4.74 9.28 -4.95
C ASN A 193 5.17 9.46 -6.41
N VAL A 194 5.49 8.38 -7.14
CA VAL A 194 5.72 8.49 -8.59
C VAL A 194 4.40 8.89 -9.26
N PRO A 195 4.34 9.93 -10.13
CA PRO A 195 3.08 10.51 -10.58
C PRO A 195 2.03 9.51 -11.10
N ASP A 196 2.41 8.59 -11.99
CA ASP A 196 1.48 7.58 -12.52
C ASP A 196 1.03 6.56 -11.46
N VAL A 197 1.90 6.22 -10.51
CA VAL A 197 1.56 5.34 -9.37
C VAL A 197 0.61 6.05 -8.42
N HIS A 198 0.90 7.31 -8.09
CA HIS A 198 0.08 8.16 -7.23
C HIS A 198 -1.31 8.36 -7.81
N ASP A 199 -1.42 8.73 -9.10
CA ASP A 199 -2.70 8.93 -9.78
C ASP A 199 -3.58 7.66 -9.74
N LYS A 200 -2.96 6.48 -9.93
CA LYS A 200 -3.66 5.20 -9.78
C LYS A 200 -4.05 4.91 -8.34
N MET A 201 -3.17 5.16 -7.36
CA MET A 201 -3.48 5.02 -5.93
C MET A 201 -4.71 5.87 -5.54
N VAL A 202 -4.69 7.16 -5.92
CA VAL A 202 -5.78 8.12 -5.70
C VAL A 202 -7.08 7.60 -6.32
N THR A 203 -7.02 7.11 -7.56
CA THR A 203 -8.18 6.54 -8.26
C THR A 203 -8.77 5.39 -7.45
N VAL A 204 -7.95 4.41 -7.06
CA VAL A 204 -8.43 3.23 -6.32
C VAL A 204 -9.06 3.63 -4.98
N LEU A 205 -8.41 4.52 -4.20
CA LEU A 205 -8.92 4.95 -2.90
C LEU A 205 -10.23 5.75 -3.00
N ASN A 206 -10.32 6.63 -4.00
CA ASN A 206 -11.54 7.40 -4.26
C ASN A 206 -12.69 6.50 -4.71
N ASP A 207 -12.39 5.48 -5.52
CA ASP A 207 -13.39 4.54 -5.98
C ASP A 207 -13.89 3.62 -4.84
N ILE A 208 -13.01 3.20 -3.91
CA ILE A 208 -13.43 2.50 -2.69
C ILE A 208 -14.38 3.39 -1.89
N ARG A 209 -14.00 4.66 -1.66
CA ARG A 209 -14.81 5.65 -0.95
C ARG A 209 -16.17 5.85 -1.63
N GLU A 210 -16.21 5.91 -2.95
CA GLU A 210 -17.46 6.05 -3.71
C GLU A 210 -18.43 4.89 -3.46
N GLU A 211 -17.91 3.66 -3.42
CA GLU A 211 -18.74 2.49 -3.14
C GLU A 211 -19.25 2.47 -1.68
N LEU A 212 -18.48 2.99 -0.73
CA LEU A 212 -18.96 3.23 0.64
C LEU A 212 -20.07 4.29 0.69
N VAL A 213 -19.95 5.38 -0.08
CA VAL A 213 -21.01 6.40 -0.23
C VAL A 213 -22.27 5.79 -0.82
N ARG A 214 -22.15 4.94 -1.86
CA ARG A 214 -23.28 4.25 -2.48
C ARG A 214 -23.97 3.32 -1.49
N ALA A 215 -23.18 2.58 -0.70
CA ALA A 215 -23.72 1.70 0.32
C ALA A 215 -24.50 2.47 1.39
N ASP A 216 -23.94 3.56 1.91
CA ASP A 216 -24.58 4.41 2.93
C ASP A 216 -25.89 5.04 2.42
N ARG A 217 -25.90 5.56 1.19
CA ARG A 217 -27.11 6.09 0.56
C ARG A 217 -28.21 5.04 0.38
N THR A 218 -27.80 3.82 0.02
CA THR A 218 -28.74 2.71 -0.15
C THR A 218 -29.37 2.30 1.17
N TRP A 219 -28.57 2.28 2.25
CA TRP A 219 -29.05 2.05 3.61
C TRP A 219 -30.10 3.08 4.04
N ILE A 220 -29.81 4.37 3.84
CA ILE A 220 -30.72 5.48 4.20
C ILE A 220 -32.02 5.45 3.38
N ALA A 221 -31.98 4.96 2.14
CA ALA A 221 -33.13 4.90 1.26
C ALA A 221 -34.09 3.74 1.56
N ASP A 222 -33.69 2.80 2.41
CA ASP A 222 -34.56 1.71 2.88
C ASP A 222 -35.71 2.28 3.74
N PRO A 223 -36.93 1.73 3.63
CA PRO A 223 -38.11 2.28 4.30
C PRO A 223 -38.11 2.16 5.84
N ASP A 224 -37.13 1.49 6.46
CA ASP A 224 -37.00 1.47 7.93
C ASP A 224 -36.64 2.88 8.47
N PRO A 225 -37.49 3.49 9.32
CA PRO A 225 -37.27 4.83 9.85
C PRO A 225 -36.03 4.94 10.78
N ASN A 226 -35.45 3.82 11.21
CA ASN A 226 -34.22 3.81 12.00
C ASN A 226 -32.95 3.84 11.14
N HIS A 227 -33.07 3.72 9.82
CA HIS A 227 -31.94 3.79 8.91
C HIS A 227 -31.59 5.25 8.62
N THR A 228 -30.68 5.78 9.43
CA THR A 228 -30.00 7.07 9.18
C THR A 228 -28.61 6.85 8.62
N THR A 229 -27.87 7.94 8.35
CA THR A 229 -26.45 7.82 7.97
C THR A 229 -25.69 6.92 8.94
N THR A 230 -24.89 6.02 8.38
CA THR A 230 -24.06 5.09 9.14
C THR A 230 -22.76 5.74 9.58
N GLY A 231 -22.36 6.82 8.91
CA GLY A 231 -21.07 7.47 9.05
C GLY A 231 -19.89 6.66 8.52
N ILE A 232 -20.12 5.59 7.74
CA ILE A 232 -19.05 4.74 7.19
C ILE A 232 -18.02 5.51 6.36
N VAL A 233 -18.46 6.58 5.68
CA VAL A 233 -17.58 7.41 4.85
C VAL A 233 -16.66 8.27 5.72
N GLU A 234 -17.16 8.86 6.81
CA GLU A 234 -16.28 9.58 7.74
C GLU A 234 -15.31 8.64 8.47
N HIS A 235 -15.76 7.42 8.81
CA HIS A 235 -14.86 6.41 9.36
C HIS A 235 -13.73 6.08 8.39
N TRP A 236 -14.04 5.89 7.10
CA TRP A 236 -13.04 5.64 6.07
C TRP A 236 -12.04 6.79 5.94
N ASP A 237 -12.53 8.02 5.88
CA ASP A 237 -11.69 9.21 5.72
C ASP A 237 -10.71 9.37 6.91
N ILE A 238 -11.19 9.21 8.15
CA ILE A 238 -10.33 9.25 9.35
C ILE A 238 -9.36 8.07 9.37
N TRP A 239 -9.85 6.87 9.06
CA TRP A 239 -9.02 5.66 9.06
C TRP A 239 -7.86 5.75 8.08
N LEU A 240 -8.14 6.20 6.85
CA LEU A 240 -7.13 6.31 5.80
C LEU A 240 -6.02 7.32 6.17
N GLU A 241 -6.40 8.44 6.80
CA GLU A 241 -5.45 9.42 7.32
C GLU A 241 -4.50 8.78 8.34
N ARG A 242 -5.06 8.02 9.29
CA ARG A 242 -4.30 7.33 10.34
C ARG A 242 -3.49 6.16 9.79
N HIS A 243 -4.01 5.46 8.80
CA HIS A 243 -3.33 4.36 8.12
C HIS A 243 -2.03 4.83 7.48
N PHE A 244 -2.08 5.90 6.68
CA PHE A 244 -0.88 6.46 6.06
C PHE A 244 0.08 7.06 7.07
N SER A 245 -0.42 7.74 8.12
CA SER A 245 0.46 8.24 9.18
C SER A 245 1.20 7.10 9.89
N LYS A 246 0.50 6.00 10.19
CA LYS A 246 1.10 4.81 10.79
C LYS A 246 2.17 4.18 9.90
N MET A 247 1.92 4.06 8.59
CA MET A 247 2.91 3.57 7.64
C MET A 247 4.16 4.46 7.61
N ILE A 248 3.97 5.79 7.53
CA ILE A 248 5.06 6.77 7.54
C ILE A 248 5.88 6.65 8.82
N ASP A 249 5.23 6.54 9.98
CA ASP A 249 5.91 6.38 11.27
C ASP A 249 6.77 5.12 11.32
N ILE A 250 6.26 3.99 10.80
CA ILE A 250 7.03 2.74 10.74
C ILE A 250 8.26 2.92 9.86
N GLY A 251 8.09 3.46 8.65
CA GLY A 251 9.19 3.70 7.72
C GLY A 251 10.24 4.64 8.28
N TYR A 252 9.82 5.77 8.84
CA TYR A 252 10.69 6.78 9.43
C TYR A 252 11.47 6.24 10.62
N ASN A 253 10.80 5.52 11.52
CA ASN A 253 11.46 4.91 12.68
C ASN A 253 12.46 3.83 12.27
N PHE A 254 12.10 2.97 11.31
CA PHE A 254 13.00 1.95 10.80
C PHE A 254 14.26 2.56 10.17
N VAL A 255 14.10 3.57 9.30
CA VAL A 255 15.23 4.24 8.65
C VAL A 255 16.15 4.88 9.67
N ASN A 256 15.62 5.70 10.58
CA ASN A 256 16.46 6.41 11.56
C ASN A 256 17.17 5.46 12.52
N ARG A 257 16.47 4.43 13.01
CA ARG A 257 17.07 3.43 13.90
C ARG A 257 18.22 2.71 13.21
N ASN A 258 17.97 2.14 12.04
CA ASN A 258 18.96 1.29 11.36
C ASN A 258 20.13 2.10 10.78
N VAL A 259 19.91 3.35 10.36
CA VAL A 259 21.02 4.26 10.03
C VAL A 259 21.88 4.56 11.25
N GLY A 260 21.25 4.80 12.41
CA GLY A 260 21.95 5.03 13.68
C GLY A 260 22.81 3.83 14.09
N GLU A 261 22.20 2.65 14.16
CA GLU A 261 22.88 1.39 14.51
C GLU A 261 24.07 1.10 13.57
N LEU A 262 23.83 1.14 12.25
CA LEU A 262 24.87 0.89 11.25
C LEU A 262 26.02 1.92 11.36
N ARG A 263 25.69 3.20 11.51
CA ARG A 263 26.70 4.25 11.66
C ARG A 263 27.54 4.05 12.92
N ASP A 264 26.90 3.79 14.04
CA ASP A 264 27.57 3.68 15.34
C ASP A 264 28.49 2.43 15.37
N PHE A 265 28.04 1.31 14.79
CA PHE A 265 28.88 0.13 14.58
C PHE A 265 30.14 0.44 13.75
N TRP A 266 29.97 1.08 12.58
CA TRP A 266 31.08 1.37 11.68
C TRP A 266 32.04 2.44 12.19
N LEU A 267 31.59 3.37 13.04
CA LEU A 267 32.47 4.32 13.73
C LEU A 267 33.48 3.61 14.64
N GLY A 268 33.10 2.49 15.26
CA GLY A 268 33.97 1.66 16.09
C GLY A 268 34.97 0.79 15.32
N GLN A 269 34.80 0.61 14.01
CA GLN A 269 35.69 -0.23 13.18
C GLN A 269 37.02 0.48 12.85
N PRO A 270 38.11 -0.26 12.56
CA PRO A 270 39.36 0.31 12.05
C PRO A 270 39.15 1.16 10.79
N ASP A 271 40.03 2.14 10.58
CA ASP A 271 39.96 2.97 9.37
C ASP A 271 40.18 2.13 8.11
N SER A 272 39.28 2.29 7.14
CA SER A 272 39.27 1.55 5.88
C SER A 272 38.42 2.29 4.85
N GLU A 273 38.65 2.01 3.56
CA GLU A 273 37.79 2.55 2.50
C GLU A 273 36.34 2.07 2.62
N GLU A 274 36.12 0.85 3.15
CA GLU A 274 34.76 0.37 3.41
C GLU A 274 34.07 1.20 4.50
N LYS A 275 34.76 1.48 5.61
CA LYS A 275 34.22 2.34 6.67
C LYS A 275 33.82 3.70 6.12
N LYS A 276 34.69 4.35 5.35
CA LYS A 276 34.40 5.64 4.72
C LYS A 276 33.16 5.56 3.84
N ARG A 277 33.07 4.51 2.99
CA ARG A 277 31.93 4.28 2.10
C ARG A 277 30.62 4.07 2.86
N VAL A 278 30.61 3.22 3.89
CA VAL A 278 29.41 2.96 4.69
C VAL A 278 28.94 4.22 5.41
N LEU A 279 29.85 4.98 6.02
CA LEU A 279 29.49 6.21 6.71
C LEU A 279 28.95 7.30 5.75
N LEU A 280 29.51 7.40 4.54
CA LEU A 280 28.97 8.26 3.49
C LEU A 280 27.56 7.83 3.06
N ASP A 281 27.32 6.53 2.89
CA ASP A 281 25.99 6.01 2.57
C ASP A 281 24.98 6.24 3.71
N CYS A 282 25.38 6.07 4.97
CA CYS A 282 24.55 6.40 6.12
C CYS A 282 24.14 7.88 6.12
N ALA A 283 25.08 8.79 5.83
CA ALA A 283 24.79 10.22 5.73
C ALA A 283 23.82 10.52 4.57
N ALA A 284 24.01 9.89 3.41
CA ALA A 284 23.12 10.04 2.27
C ALA A 284 21.71 9.50 2.55
N LEU A 285 21.58 8.34 3.21
CA LEU A 285 20.30 7.74 3.59
C LEU A 285 19.57 8.58 4.64
N ALA A 286 20.27 9.05 5.67
CA ALA A 286 19.71 9.98 6.66
C ALA A 286 19.17 11.27 6.01
N GLY A 287 19.89 11.78 5.01
CA GLY A 287 19.50 12.98 4.26
C GLY A 287 18.27 12.80 3.36
N GLN A 288 17.74 11.58 3.20
CA GLN A 288 16.60 11.25 2.35
C GLN A 288 15.33 10.91 3.12
N THR A 289 15.31 11.12 4.44
CA THR A 289 14.13 10.88 5.29
C THR A 289 12.92 11.72 4.88
N ASN A 290 13.12 12.84 4.18
CA ASN A 290 12.06 13.65 3.59
C ASN A 290 11.28 12.91 2.48
N LEU A 291 11.84 11.84 1.90
CA LEU A 291 11.15 10.98 0.95
C LEU A 291 10.20 10.00 1.64
N VAL A 292 10.34 9.79 2.97
CA VAL A 292 9.46 8.94 3.77
C VAL A 292 8.18 9.72 4.08
N ASN A 293 7.35 9.88 3.06
CA ASN A 293 6.06 10.53 3.10
C ASN A 293 5.15 9.90 2.03
N ILE A 294 3.83 10.02 2.20
CA ILE A 294 2.84 9.65 1.19
C ILE A 294 2.13 10.94 0.79
N ASP A 295 2.18 11.30 -0.49
CA ASP A 295 1.36 12.38 -1.03
C ASP A 295 -0.11 11.95 -0.96
N ARG A 296 -0.94 12.83 -0.41
CA ARG A 296 -2.39 12.61 -0.25
C ARG A 296 -3.21 13.50 -1.18
N SER A 297 -2.55 14.28 -2.03
CA SER A 297 -3.19 15.16 -3.00
C SER A 297 -4.14 14.38 -3.90
N GLY A 298 -5.35 14.91 -4.10
CA GLY A 298 -6.39 14.26 -4.92
C GLY A 298 -7.20 13.17 -4.21
N ILE A 299 -6.80 12.70 -3.02
CA ILE A 299 -7.59 11.75 -2.23
C ILE A 299 -8.72 12.51 -1.53
N ILE A 300 -9.97 12.15 -1.82
CA ILE A 300 -11.15 12.80 -1.25
C ILE A 300 -11.21 12.49 0.25
N GLY A 301 -11.49 13.53 1.05
CA GLY A 301 -11.58 13.40 2.51
C GLY A 301 -10.23 13.49 3.23
N GLN A 302 -9.11 13.63 2.51
CA GLN A 302 -7.78 13.84 3.08
C GLN A 302 -7.37 15.32 3.00
N ARG A 303 -6.56 15.76 3.95
CA ARG A 303 -5.90 17.08 3.97
C ARG A 303 -4.39 16.93 3.91
#